data_AF-A0A2W6Y655-F1
#
_entry.id   AF-A0A2W6Y655-F1
#
_cell.length_a   1.000
_cell.length_b   1.000
_cell.length_c   1.000
_cell.angle_alpha   90.00
_cell.angle_beta   90.00
_cell.angle_gamma   90.00
#
_symmetry.space_group_name_H-M   'P 1'
#
loop_
_entity.id
_entity.type
_entity.pdbx_description
1 polymer ?
#
loop_
_entity_poly.entity_id
_entity_poly.type
_entity_poly.pdbx_seq_one_letter_code
_entity_poly.pdbx_strand_id
1 'polypeptide(L)'
;MHHTNPKMQACIDTCLRCYQICLGMSTAHCLELGGEHARPAHIQLMLACSEICRASAHVLIIGSPHHKHLCAECADICEDCGSECERLGDMDDCVQACRACAESCREMAA
;
A
#
# COMPACT_ATOMS: atom_id res chain seq x y z
N MET A 1 -1.76 -21.06 -20.01
CA MET A 1 -1.57 -19.73 -19.42
C MET A 1 -2.73 -19.51 -18.46
N HIS A 2 -2.46 -19.49 -17.14
CA HIS A 2 -3.51 -19.23 -16.14
C HIS A 2 -4.07 -17.83 -16.43
N HIS A 3 -5.36 -17.72 -16.77
CA HIS A 3 -6.00 -16.42 -16.89
C HIS A 3 -6.21 -15.90 -15.47
N THR A 4 -5.35 -14.99 -15.04
CA THR A 4 -5.54 -14.24 -13.80
C THR A 4 -6.84 -13.44 -13.93
N ASN A 5 -7.73 -13.56 -12.94
CA ASN A 5 -8.97 -12.79 -12.89
C ASN A 5 -8.67 -11.28 -13.06
N PRO A 6 -9.37 -10.54 -13.93
CA PRO A 6 -9.12 -9.10 -14.14
C PRO A 6 -9.10 -8.28 -12.85
N LYS A 7 -9.95 -8.61 -11.87
CA LYS A 7 -9.96 -7.95 -10.55
C LYS A 7 -8.70 -8.25 -9.74
N MET A 8 -8.22 -9.49 -9.80
CA MET A 8 -6.98 -9.90 -9.14
C MET A 8 -5.78 -9.20 -9.77
N GLN A 9 -5.75 -9.08 -11.10
CA GLN A 9 -4.70 -8.33 -11.78
C GLN A 9 -4.73 -6.85 -11.41
N ALA A 10 -5.91 -6.22 -11.36
CA ALA A 10 -6.05 -4.84 -10.91
C ALA A 10 -5.51 -4.66 -9.48
N CYS A 11 -5.81 -5.58 -8.57
CA CYS A 11 -5.30 -5.53 -7.19
C CYS A 11 -3.77 -5.70 -7.13
N ILE A 12 -3.19 -6.56 -7.96
CA ILE A 12 -1.73 -6.69 -8.07
C ILE A 12 -1.12 -5.35 -8.48
N ASP A 13 -1.69 -4.70 -9.49
CA ASP A 13 -1.18 -3.45 -10.04
C ASP A 13 -1.30 -2.29 -9.03
N THR A 14 -2.41 -2.21 -8.28
CA THR A 14 -2.58 -1.20 -7.22
C THR A 14 -1.62 -1.43 -6.05
N CYS A 15 -1.44 -2.68 -5.62
CA CYS A 15 -0.48 -3.03 -4.57
C CYS A 15 0.95 -2.67 -4.97
N LEU A 16 1.39 -3.03 -6.19
CA LEU A 16 2.75 -2.72 -6.65
C LEU A 16 2.98 -1.21 -6.79
N ARG A 17 1.97 -0.46 -7.25
CA ARG A 17 2.04 1.01 -7.30
C ARG A 17 2.14 1.62 -5.90
N CYS A 18 1.29 1.19 -4.97
CA CYS A 18 1.30 1.69 -3.60
C CYS A 18 2.63 1.39 -2.90
N TYR A 19 3.16 0.18 -3.08
CA TYR A 19 4.50 -0.20 -2.63
C TYR A 19 5.58 0.78 -3.10
N GLN A 20 5.64 1.05 -4.42
CA GLN A 20 6.65 1.93 -5.00
C GLN A 20 6.55 3.36 -4.46
N ILE A 21 5.33 3.88 -4.35
CA ILE A 21 5.08 5.26 -3.88
C ILE A 21 5.40 5.38 -2.40
N CYS A 22 4.91 4.48 -1.53
CA CYS A 22 5.18 4.55 -0.10
C CYS A 22 6.69 4.44 0.19
N LEU A 23 7.38 3.50 -0.45
CA LEU A 23 8.83 3.35 -0.28
C LEU A 23 9.59 4.57 -0.81
N GLY A 24 9.26 5.02 -2.02
CA GLY A 24 9.91 6.16 -2.66
C GLY A 24 9.72 7.44 -1.88
N MET A 25 8.48 7.78 -1.51
CA MET A 25 8.19 9.01 -0.77
C MET A 25 8.75 8.97 0.65
N SER A 26 8.68 7.84 1.35
CA SER A 26 9.27 7.75 2.70
C SER A 26 10.76 8.06 2.69
N THR A 27 11.50 7.60 1.67
CA THR A 27 12.97 7.74 1.61
C THR A 27 13.45 9.01 0.92
N ALA A 28 12.79 9.44 -0.16
CA ALA A 28 13.20 10.57 -0.98
C ALA A 28 12.41 11.87 -0.75
N HIS A 29 11.34 11.85 0.06
CA HIS A 29 10.55 13.05 0.36
C HIS A 29 10.47 13.29 1.86
N CYS A 30 9.93 12.33 2.62
CA CYS A 30 9.69 12.50 4.05
C CYS A 30 10.98 12.67 4.87
N LEU A 31 12.00 11.86 4.59
CA LEU A 31 13.30 11.99 5.27
C LEU A 31 14.03 13.29 4.90
N GLU A 32 13.86 13.81 3.68
CA GLU A 32 14.48 15.06 3.24
C GLU A 32 13.80 16.28 3.88
N LEU A 33 12.46 16.29 3.96
CA LEU A 33 11.70 17.36 4.61
C LEU A 33 11.94 17.42 6.13
N GLY A 34 12.10 16.27 6.78
CA GLY A 34 12.29 16.22 8.22
C GLY A 34 11.00 16.51 9.00
N GLY A 35 11.15 16.93 10.26
CA GLY A 35 10.03 17.34 11.11
C GLY A 35 8.96 16.24 11.28
N GLU A 36 7.69 16.61 11.12
CA GLU A 36 6.56 15.69 11.27
C GLU A 36 6.57 14.56 10.22
N HIS A 37 7.10 14.82 9.02
CA HIS A 37 7.24 13.82 7.96
C HIS A 37 8.33 12.78 8.26
N ALA A 38 9.37 13.13 9.01
CA ALA A 38 10.43 12.18 9.38
C ALA A 38 10.24 11.56 10.78
N ARG A 39 9.06 11.72 11.40
CA ARG A 39 8.81 11.08 12.70
C ARG A 39 8.91 9.56 12.58
N PRO A 40 9.53 8.87 13.54
CA PRO A 40 9.70 7.42 13.50
C PRO A 40 8.40 6.66 13.23
N ALA A 41 7.30 7.05 13.88
CA ALA A 41 6.00 6.38 13.71
C ALA A 41 5.44 6.52 12.29
N HIS A 42 5.57 7.68 11.64
CA HIS A 42 5.09 7.88 10.27
C HIS A 42 5.95 7.10 9.27
N ILE A 43 7.27 7.16 9.40
CA ILE A 43 8.18 6.38 8.54
C ILE A 43 7.95 4.88 8.71
N GLN A 44 7.76 4.40 9.95
CA GLN A 44 7.43 2.99 10.21
C GLN A 44 6.13 2.58 9.52
N LEU A 45 5.08 3.41 9.59
CA LEU A 45 3.80 3.14 8.92
C LEU A 45 3.96 3.08 7.40
N MET A 46 4.70 4.03 6.78
CA MET A 46 4.93 4.01 5.34
C MET A 46 5.72 2.77 4.88
N LEU A 47 6.75 2.37 5.65
CA LEU A 47 7.54 1.18 5.35
C LEU A 47 6.72 -0.11 5.54
N ALA A 48 5.87 -0.16 6.56
CA ALA A 48 4.92 -1.26 6.76
C ALA A 48 3.91 -1.34 5.60
N CYS A 49 3.34 -0.21 5.19
CA CYS A 49 2.44 -0.11 4.03
C CYS A 49 3.13 -0.61 2.75
N SER A 50 4.35 -0.14 2.50
CA SER A 50 5.18 -0.60 1.39
C SER A 50 5.34 -2.13 1.40
N GLU A 51 5.76 -2.70 2.53
CA GLU A 51 6.05 -4.13 2.61
C GLU A 51 4.80 -5.01 2.52
N ILE A 52 3.69 -4.64 3.18
CA ILE A 52 2.45 -5.41 3.09
C ILE A 52 1.85 -5.36 1.68
N CYS A 53 1.95 -4.22 0.99
CA CYS A 53 1.54 -4.11 -0.42
C CYS A 53 2.36 -5.05 -1.31
N ARG A 54 3.69 -5.07 -1.14
CA ARG A 54 4.60 -5.95 -1.89
C ARG A 54 4.28 -7.43 -1.64
N ALA A 55 4.08 -7.80 -0.37
CA ALA A 55 3.74 -9.17 0.02
C ALA A 55 2.36 -9.59 -0.54
N SER A 56 1.37 -8.70 -0.47
CA SER A 56 0.01 -8.93 -0.98
C SER A 56 0.02 -9.14 -2.50
N ALA A 57 0.72 -8.30 -3.25
CA ALA A 57 0.91 -8.50 -4.69
C ALA A 57 1.55 -9.86 -4.99
N HIS A 58 2.60 -10.24 -4.25
CA HIS A 58 3.28 -11.52 -4.45
C HIS A 58 2.34 -12.71 -4.26
N VAL A 59 1.56 -12.74 -3.17
CA VAL A 59 0.65 -13.87 -2.90
C VAL A 59 -0.51 -13.95 -3.90
N LEU A 60 -0.96 -12.81 -4.43
CA LEU A 60 -1.93 -12.75 -5.52
C LEU A 60 -1.32 -13.32 -6.82
N ILE A 61 -0.09 -12.95 -7.17
CA ILE A 61 0.62 -13.42 -8.38
C ILE A 61 0.76 -14.94 -8.40
N ILE A 62 1.11 -15.54 -7.27
CA ILE A 62 1.29 -17.00 -7.16
C ILE A 62 -0.03 -17.75 -6.93
N GLY A 63 -1.16 -17.04 -6.85
CA GLY A 63 -2.48 -17.65 -6.64
C GLY A 63 -2.65 -18.31 -5.26
N SER A 64 -1.96 -17.81 -4.23
CA SER A 64 -2.04 -18.39 -2.89
C SER A 64 -3.39 -18.10 -2.24
N PRO A 65 -4.07 -19.08 -1.62
CA PRO A 65 -5.34 -18.86 -0.93
C PRO A 65 -5.20 -17.93 0.30
N HIS A 66 -3.96 -17.71 0.78
CA HIS A 66 -3.67 -16.76 1.85
C HIS A 66 -3.83 -15.31 1.42
N HIS A 67 -4.08 -15.03 0.14
CA HIS A 67 -4.30 -13.66 -0.34
C HIS A 67 -5.41 -12.95 0.43
N LYS A 68 -6.47 -13.66 0.87
CA LYS A 68 -7.58 -13.02 1.60
C LYS A 68 -7.15 -12.35 2.90
N HIS A 69 -6.32 -13.05 3.70
CA HIS A 69 -5.84 -12.51 4.97
C HIS A 69 -4.86 -11.36 4.75
N LEU A 70 -3.95 -11.50 3.78
CA LEU A 70 -2.96 -10.45 3.50
C LEU A 70 -3.64 -9.21 2.90
N CYS A 71 -4.61 -9.38 2.00
CA CYS A 71 -5.36 -8.26 1.45
C CYS A 71 -6.20 -7.55 2.53
N ALA A 72 -6.76 -8.26 3.51
CA ALA A 72 -7.45 -7.61 4.63
C ALA A 72 -6.49 -6.70 5.42
N GLU A 73 -5.35 -7.23 5.87
CA GLU A 73 -4.33 -6.44 6.60
C GLU A 73 -3.75 -5.31 5.73
N CYS A 74 -3.51 -5.57 4.45
CA CYS A 74 -3.05 -4.57 3.50
C CYS A 74 -4.02 -3.40 3.39
N ALA A 75 -5.33 -3.66 3.39
CA ALA A 75 -6.33 -2.61 3.33
C ALA A 75 -6.33 -1.74 4.58
N ASP A 76 -6.23 -2.33 5.77
CA ASP A 76 -6.20 -1.60 7.03
C ASP A 76 -4.94 -0.71 7.12
N ILE A 77 -3.76 -1.27 6.82
CA ILE A 77 -2.50 -0.50 6.81
C ILE A 77 -2.51 0.61 5.74
N CYS A 78 -3.09 0.35 4.56
CA CYS A 78 -3.22 1.37 3.52
C CYS A 78 -4.14 2.52 3.96
N GLU A 79 -5.25 2.23 4.64
CA GLU A 79 -6.17 3.25 5.16
C GLU A 79 -5.48 4.14 6.21
N ASP A 80 -4.74 3.53 7.14
CA ASP A 80 -3.96 4.24 8.15
C ASP A 80 -2.86 5.10 7.51
N CYS A 81 -2.11 4.54 6.56
CA CYS A 81 -1.04 5.25 5.85
C CYS A 81 -1.59 6.43 5.05
N GLY A 82 -2.66 6.20 4.29
CA GLY A 82 -3.33 7.24 3.50
C GLY A 82 -3.86 8.37 4.38
N SER A 83 -4.46 8.04 5.52
CA SER A 83 -4.99 9.04 6.47
C SER A 83 -3.89 9.89 7.10
N GLU A 84 -2.77 9.29 7.52
CA GLU A 84 -1.64 10.04 8.09
C GLU A 84 -0.95 10.91 7.03
N CYS A 85 -0.80 10.42 5.80
CA CYS A 85 -0.26 11.21 4.69
C CYS A 85 -1.15 12.43 4.36
N GLU A 86 -2.47 12.25 4.35
CA GLU A 86 -3.41 13.36 4.13
C GLU A 86 -3.33 14.41 5.26
N ARG A 87 -3.20 13.95 6.51
CA ARG A 87 -3.07 14.83 7.67
C ARG A 87 -1.78 15.66 7.64
N LEU A 88 -0.68 15.10 7.14
CA LEU A 88 0.60 15.79 7.04
C LEU A 88 0.65 16.78 5.86
N GLY A 89 -0.09 16.52 4.78
CA GLY A 89 -0.10 17.34 3.57
C GLY A 89 1.10 17.07 2.65
N ASP A 90 1.13 17.68 1.47
CA ASP A 90 2.18 17.53 0.44
C ASP A 90 2.47 16.07 0.02
N MET A 91 1.50 15.16 0.23
CA MET A 91 1.64 13.72 0.00
C MET A 91 0.50 13.13 -0.84
N ASP A 92 -0.10 13.92 -1.73
CA ASP A 92 -1.31 13.54 -2.50
C ASP A 92 -1.14 12.24 -3.28
N ASP A 93 0.02 12.00 -3.89
CA ASP A 93 0.31 10.76 -4.62
C ASP A 93 0.24 9.52 -3.72
N CYS A 94 0.76 9.63 -2.48
CA CYS A 94 0.67 8.56 -1.49
C CYS A 94 -0.77 8.35 -1.04
N VAL A 95 -1.51 9.43 -0.76
CA VAL A 95 -2.92 9.37 -0.36
C VAL A 95 -3.76 8.65 -1.41
N GLN A 96 -3.60 9.01 -2.68
CA GLN A 96 -4.33 8.40 -3.79
C GLN A 96 -3.98 6.92 -3.96
N ALA A 97 -2.69 6.58 -3.90
CA ALA A 97 -2.23 5.21 -4.06
C ALA A 97 -2.70 4.30 -2.93
N CYS A 98 -2.60 4.76 -1.68
CA CYS A 98 -3.07 4.05 -0.49
C CYS A 98 -4.59 3.79 -0.55
N ARG A 99 -5.39 4.81 -0.88
CA ARG A 99 -6.86 4.67 -0.98
C ARG A 99 -7.28 3.68 -2.06
N ALA A 100 -6.68 3.76 -3.25
CA ALA A 100 -6.96 2.82 -4.34
C ALA A 100 -6.53 1.39 -3.99
N CYS A 101 -5.38 1.24 -3.31
CA CYS A 101 -4.92 -0.07 -2.86
C CYS A 101 -5.84 -0.65 -1.77
N ALA A 102 -6.27 0.15 -0.80
CA ALA A 102 -7.18 -0.27 0.26
C ALA A 102 -8.52 -0.76 -0.29
N GLU A 103 -9.12 -0.01 -1.22
CA GLU A 103 -10.36 -0.40 -1.89
C GLU A 103 -10.21 -1.73 -2.64
N SER A 104 -9.19 -1.87 -3.48
CA SER A 104 -8.98 -3.10 -4.25
C SER A 104 -8.66 -4.30 -3.36
N CYS A 105 -7.90 -4.10 -2.27
CA CYS A 105 -7.59 -5.14 -1.31
C CYS A 105 -8.82 -5.60 -0.52
N ARG A 106 -9.75 -4.70 -0.17
CA ARG A 106 -11.03 -5.06 0.44
C ARG A 106 -11.86 -5.98 -0.45
N GLU A 107 -11.85 -5.76 -1.78
CA GLU A 107 -12.51 -6.68 -2.71
C GLU A 107 -11.88 -8.08 -2.74
N MET A 108 -10.55 -8.17 -2.61
CA MET A 108 -9.83 -9.46 -2.63
C MET A 108 -9.87 -10.22 -1.31
N ALA A 109 -10.16 -9.52 -0.21
CA ALA A 109 -10.35 -10.11 1.12
C ALA A 109 -11.70 -10.83 1.27
N ALA A 110 -12.70 -10.45 0.48
CA ALA A 110 -14.06 -11.02 0.51
C ALA A 110 -14.14 -12.48 0.05
#